data_AF-A0A1R1PU15-F1
#
_entry.id   AF-A0A1R1PU15-F1
#
_cell.length_a   1.000
_cell.length_b   1.000
_cell.length_c   1.000
_cell.angle_alpha   90.00
_cell.angle_beta   90.00
_cell.angle_gamma   90.00
#
_symmetry.space_group_name_H-M   'P 1'
#
loop_
_entity.id
_entity.type
_entity.pdbx_description
1 polymer ?
#
loop_
_entity_poly.entity_id
_entity_poly.type
_entity_poly.pdbx_seq_one_letter_code
_entity_poly.pdbx_strand_id
1 'polypeptide(L)'
;MSLQSVDSPNIKIKKQFSIDEMCLLGLATGVPDFVKKLFRILEDDTYHSIVHWNEHGDSFIVKDQSEFSKHVLPQHFKHNNFASFVRQLNKYDFHKVKNTEENKKYGSNIWEFQHHSFKHNRPDLLEKIKRKPPLKSRMEMSVESGTPTGGMMYESELYALTEELQVQVNLLTQSNNQVTTYLNQLSKHYQYMSDEINNLKKNMQTQDQLMAEMFQYVIGQENKGV
;
A
#
# COMPACT_ATOMS: atom_id res chain seq x y z
N MET A 1 8.29 -13.23 50.30
CA MET A 1 7.71 -14.16 49.30
C MET A 1 7.92 -13.55 47.94
N SER A 2 8.93 -14.05 47.20
CA SER A 2 9.30 -13.56 45.88
C SER A 2 8.37 -14.18 44.84
N LEU A 3 7.73 -13.35 44.02
CA LEU A 3 6.93 -13.80 42.87
C LEU A 3 7.90 -14.19 41.75
N GLN A 4 7.98 -15.50 41.46
CA GLN A 4 8.68 -16.05 40.32
C GLN A 4 7.95 -15.68 39.02
N SER A 5 8.71 -15.12 38.08
CA SER A 5 8.33 -14.98 36.68
C SER A 5 7.93 -16.33 36.11
N VAL A 6 6.72 -16.41 35.56
CA VAL A 6 6.29 -17.53 34.72
C VAL A 6 6.85 -17.34 33.33
N ASP A 7 7.88 -18.11 32.99
CA ASP A 7 8.41 -18.23 31.64
C ASP A 7 7.29 -18.73 30.71
N SER A 8 6.90 -17.87 29.76
CA SER A 8 6.00 -18.25 28.67
C SER A 8 6.68 -19.27 27.76
N PRO A 9 5.99 -20.34 27.33
CA PRO A 9 6.57 -21.33 26.45
C PRO A 9 6.86 -20.69 25.08
N ASN A 10 8.14 -20.79 24.72
CA ASN A 10 8.73 -20.37 23.46
C ASN A 10 8.03 -21.12 22.30
N ILE A 11 7.00 -20.48 21.71
CA ILE A 11 6.37 -20.96 20.48
C ILE A 11 7.42 -20.79 19.39
N LYS A 12 8.05 -21.91 19.01
CA LYS A 12 8.94 -21.99 17.86
C LYS A 12 8.24 -21.40 16.64
N ILE A 13 8.69 -20.20 16.26
CA ILE A 13 8.28 -19.48 15.08
C ILE A 13 8.43 -20.41 13.88
N LYS A 14 7.35 -20.51 13.08
CA LYS A 14 7.31 -21.26 11.83
C LYS A 14 8.56 -20.92 11.00
N LYS A 15 9.28 -21.95 10.60
CA LYS A 15 10.46 -21.87 9.72
C LYS A 15 10.10 -20.99 8.52
N GLN A 16 10.75 -19.82 8.43
CA GLN A 16 10.67 -18.96 7.26
C GLN A 16 11.39 -19.69 6.14
N PHE A 17 10.66 -20.20 5.15
CA PHE A 17 11.28 -20.85 4.00
C PHE A 17 11.96 -19.78 3.16
N SER A 18 13.30 -19.81 3.09
CA SER A 18 14.05 -18.98 2.15
C SER A 18 13.69 -19.37 0.72
N ILE A 19 13.84 -18.43 -0.22
CA ILE A 19 13.56 -18.68 -1.64
C ILE A 19 14.38 -19.85 -2.19
N ASP A 20 15.54 -20.12 -1.60
CA ASP A 20 16.41 -21.23 -1.99
C ASP A 20 15.79 -22.58 -1.62
N GLU A 21 15.14 -22.67 -0.47
CA GLU A 21 14.41 -23.88 -0.03
C GLU A 21 13.16 -24.07 -0.92
N MET A 22 12.49 -22.99 -1.33
CA MET A 22 11.38 -23.05 -2.30
C MET A 22 11.82 -23.42 -3.72
N CYS A 23 13.00 -22.98 -4.16
CA CYS A 23 13.59 -23.39 -5.43
C CYS A 23 14.00 -24.86 -5.40
N LEU A 24 14.61 -25.32 -4.30
CA LEU A 24 15.05 -26.71 -4.11
C LEU A 24 13.84 -27.67 -4.07
N LEU A 25 12.71 -27.22 -3.52
CA LEU A 25 11.44 -27.97 -3.49
C LEU A 25 10.62 -27.86 -4.79
N GLY A 26 11.12 -27.17 -5.83
CA GLY A 26 10.42 -27.01 -7.11
C GLY A 26 9.18 -26.09 -7.07
N LEU A 27 8.91 -25.44 -5.95
CA LEU A 27 7.75 -24.57 -5.73
C LEU A 27 7.93 -23.17 -6.35
N ALA A 28 9.15 -22.78 -6.71
CA ALA A 28 9.45 -21.49 -7.33
C ALA A 28 9.67 -21.55 -8.85
N THR A 29 9.29 -22.65 -9.52
CA THR A 29 9.49 -22.83 -10.97
C THR A 29 8.75 -21.79 -11.80
N GLY A 30 7.58 -21.33 -11.35
CA GLY A 30 6.77 -20.29 -12.00
C GLY A 30 7.19 -18.84 -11.68
N VAL A 31 8.17 -18.63 -10.80
CA VAL A 31 8.63 -17.30 -10.38
C VAL A 31 9.68 -16.77 -11.37
N PRO A 32 9.54 -15.54 -11.88
CA PRO A 32 10.55 -14.97 -12.78
C PRO A 32 11.93 -14.80 -12.12
N ASP A 33 13.00 -15.03 -12.88
CA ASP A 33 14.38 -14.94 -12.36
C ASP A 33 14.73 -13.58 -11.77
N PHE A 34 14.21 -12.50 -12.34
CA PHE A 34 14.38 -11.16 -11.79
C PHE A 34 13.81 -11.06 -10.37
N VAL A 35 12.63 -11.60 -10.14
CA VAL A 35 11.94 -11.58 -8.85
C VAL A 35 12.70 -12.43 -7.83
N LYS A 36 13.17 -13.61 -8.23
CA LYS A 36 14.02 -14.46 -7.38
C LYS A 36 15.28 -13.73 -6.93
N LYS A 37 15.99 -13.11 -7.88
CA LYS A 37 17.21 -12.34 -7.59
C LYS A 37 16.95 -11.15 -6.69
N LEU A 38 15.88 -10.40 -6.95
CA LEU A 38 15.48 -9.27 -6.11
C LEU A 38 15.21 -9.71 -4.67
N PHE A 39 14.48 -10.80 -4.48
CA PHE A 39 14.20 -11.32 -3.15
C PHE A 39 15.48 -11.76 -2.42
N ARG A 40 16.40 -12.45 -3.11
CA ARG A 40 17.71 -12.83 -2.55
C ARG A 40 18.55 -11.62 -2.12
N ILE A 41 18.58 -10.56 -2.94
CA ILE A 41 19.26 -9.32 -2.59
C ILE A 41 18.73 -8.73 -1.28
N LEU A 42 17.43 -8.87 -1.03
CA LEU A 42 16.76 -8.35 0.16
C LEU A 42 16.85 -9.28 1.39
N GLU A 43 17.13 -10.56 1.20
CA GLU A 43 17.43 -11.52 2.28
C GLU A 43 18.90 -11.46 2.72
N ASP A 44 19.78 -10.89 1.90
CA ASP A 44 21.21 -10.79 2.20
C ASP A 44 21.51 -9.62 3.14
N ASP A 45 21.83 -9.93 4.39
CA ASP A 45 22.16 -8.96 5.43
C ASP A 45 23.36 -8.07 5.08
N THR A 46 24.24 -8.50 4.16
CA THR A 46 25.40 -7.69 3.73
C THR A 46 24.98 -6.40 3.02
N TYR A 47 23.82 -6.40 2.38
CA TYR A 47 23.29 -5.24 1.66
C TYR A 47 22.29 -4.43 2.47
N HIS A 48 21.97 -4.83 3.71
CA HIS A 48 20.93 -4.21 4.55
C HIS A 48 21.11 -2.68 4.74
N SER A 49 22.35 -2.20 4.72
CA SER A 49 22.67 -0.77 4.80
C SER A 49 22.29 0.01 3.53
N ILE A 50 22.24 -0.65 2.37
CA ILE A 50 21.99 -0.07 1.05
C ILE A 50 20.54 -0.32 0.62
N VAL A 51 20.05 -1.55 0.80
CA VAL A 51 18.73 -2.01 0.39
C VAL A 51 18.16 -2.99 1.40
N HIS A 52 16.91 -2.81 1.81
CA HIS A 52 16.26 -3.68 2.79
C HIS A 52 14.73 -3.62 2.68
N TRP A 53 14.06 -4.56 3.33
CA TRP A 53 12.61 -4.52 3.53
C TRP A 53 12.18 -3.37 4.44
N ASN A 54 11.01 -2.79 4.21
CA ASN A 54 10.41 -1.91 5.20
C ASN A 54 10.01 -2.67 6.48
N GLU A 55 9.61 -1.95 7.53
CA GLU A 55 9.28 -2.55 8.83
C GLU A 55 8.11 -3.55 8.76
N HIS A 56 7.21 -3.37 7.79
CA HIS A 56 6.07 -4.26 7.57
C HIS A 56 6.39 -5.48 6.67
N GLY A 57 7.58 -5.53 6.07
CA GLY A 57 7.99 -6.59 5.14
C GLY A 57 7.18 -6.62 3.85
N ASP A 58 6.64 -5.48 3.44
CA ASP A 58 5.57 -5.37 2.46
C ASP A 58 5.92 -4.46 1.25
N SER A 59 7.02 -3.72 1.39
CA SER A 59 7.75 -2.96 0.37
C SER A 59 9.26 -3.08 0.65
N PHE A 60 10.10 -2.62 -0.28
CA PHE A 60 11.54 -2.51 -0.06
C PHE A 60 12.06 -1.12 -0.36
N ILE A 61 13.13 -0.74 0.34
CA ILE A 61 13.73 0.59 0.34
C ILE A 61 15.17 0.48 -0.15
N VAL A 62 15.53 1.29 -1.13
CA VAL A 62 16.91 1.55 -1.55
C VAL A 62 17.32 2.91 -0.98
N LYS A 63 18.25 2.93 -0.03
CA LYS A 63 18.68 4.18 0.64
C LYS A 63 19.56 5.04 -0.25
N ASP A 64 20.52 4.42 -0.92
CA ASP A 64 21.47 5.09 -1.81
C ASP A 64 21.51 4.39 -3.18
N GLN A 65 21.02 5.10 -4.19
CA GLN A 65 21.04 4.65 -5.58
C GLN A 65 22.46 4.39 -6.12
N SER A 66 23.43 5.20 -5.72
CA SER A 66 24.81 5.12 -6.20
C SER A 66 25.51 3.88 -5.66
N GLU A 67 25.37 3.64 -4.35
CA GLU A 67 25.94 2.46 -3.69
C GLU A 67 25.27 1.18 -4.21
N PHE A 68 23.94 1.17 -4.36
CA PHE A 68 23.22 0.05 -4.93
C PHE A 68 23.68 -0.27 -6.36
N SER A 69 23.92 0.77 -7.17
CA SER A 69 24.40 0.62 -8.54
C SER A 69 25.82 0.04 -8.61
N LYS A 70 26.70 0.43 -7.70
CA LYS A 70 28.11 0.02 -7.71
C LYS A 70 28.35 -1.35 -7.05
N HIS A 71 27.68 -1.61 -5.94
CA HIS A 71 27.99 -2.77 -5.08
C HIS A 71 27.01 -3.92 -5.24
N VAL A 72 25.72 -3.64 -5.47
CA VAL A 72 24.68 -4.68 -5.51
C VAL A 72 24.41 -5.13 -6.95
N LEU A 73 24.14 -4.20 -7.86
CA LEU A 73 23.75 -4.55 -9.23
C LEU A 73 24.76 -5.44 -9.98
N PRO A 74 26.08 -5.19 -9.96
CA PRO A 74 27.05 -6.00 -10.70
C PRO A 74 27.16 -7.45 -10.20
N GLN A 75 26.83 -7.70 -8.94
CA GLN A 75 26.91 -9.03 -8.33
C GLN A 75 25.73 -9.93 -8.76
N HIS A 76 24.57 -9.33 -9.06
CA HIS A 76 23.34 -10.08 -9.37
C HIS A 76 22.87 -9.92 -10.81
N PHE A 77 23.26 -8.85 -11.49
CA PHE A 77 22.85 -8.49 -12.85
C PHE A 77 24.07 -8.15 -13.73
N LYS A 78 23.91 -8.30 -15.06
CA LYS A 78 24.98 -8.03 -16.04
C LYS A 78 25.13 -6.53 -16.37
N HIS A 79 24.74 -5.65 -15.45
CA HIS A 79 24.81 -4.19 -15.60
C HIS A 79 24.84 -3.54 -14.21
N ASN A 80 25.32 -2.30 -14.13
CA ASN A 80 25.30 -1.48 -12.92
C ASN A 80 24.28 -0.33 -13.00
N ASN A 81 23.43 -0.29 -14.02
CA ASN A 81 22.52 0.83 -14.25
C ASN A 81 21.21 0.70 -13.44
N PHE A 82 20.98 1.63 -12.51
CA PHE A 82 19.75 1.69 -11.72
C PHE A 82 18.48 1.85 -12.57
N ALA A 83 18.53 2.63 -13.66
CA ALA A 83 17.37 2.81 -14.52
C ALA A 83 16.96 1.50 -15.21
N SER A 84 17.91 0.63 -15.55
CA SER A 84 17.65 -0.71 -16.06
C SER A 84 16.97 -1.60 -15.01
N PHE A 85 17.39 -1.49 -13.75
CA PHE A 85 16.73 -2.15 -12.62
C PHE A 85 15.30 -1.66 -12.42
N VAL A 86 15.07 -0.34 -12.40
CA VAL A 86 13.73 0.25 -12.30
C VAL A 86 12.85 -0.15 -13.48
N ARG A 87 13.40 -0.23 -14.70
CA ARG A 87 12.66 -0.74 -15.86
C ARG A 87 12.22 -2.19 -15.68
N GLN A 88 13.05 -3.03 -15.06
CA GLN A 88 12.67 -4.40 -14.72
C GLN A 88 11.57 -4.42 -13.66
N LEU A 89 11.66 -3.59 -12.60
CA LEU A 89 10.58 -3.41 -11.62
C LEU A 89 9.25 -3.05 -12.29
N ASN A 90 9.25 -2.04 -13.16
CA ASN A 90 8.04 -1.60 -13.87
C ASN A 90 7.45 -2.70 -14.79
N LYS A 91 8.28 -3.55 -15.40
CA LYS A 91 7.81 -4.70 -16.19
C LYS A 91 7.07 -5.74 -15.36
N TYR A 92 7.32 -5.80 -14.05
CA TYR A 92 6.65 -6.69 -13.11
C TYR A 92 5.67 -5.93 -12.20
N ASP A 93 5.25 -4.74 -12.61
CA ASP A 93 4.22 -3.94 -11.94
C ASP A 93 4.57 -3.48 -10.51
N PHE A 94 5.87 -3.35 -10.21
CA PHE A 94 6.31 -2.69 -8.98
C PHE A 94 6.12 -1.17 -9.13
N HIS A 95 5.55 -0.55 -8.10
CA HIS A 95 5.25 0.88 -8.09
C HIS A 95 6.11 1.59 -7.06
N LYS A 96 6.59 2.78 -7.42
CA LYS A 96 7.31 3.66 -6.49
C LYS A 96 6.32 4.22 -5.48
N VAL A 97 6.60 4.03 -4.19
CA VAL A 97 5.81 4.61 -3.11
C VAL A 97 6.15 6.11 -2.99
N LYS A 98 5.13 6.95 -2.77
CA LYS A 98 5.34 8.38 -2.55
C LYS A 98 6.08 8.59 -1.23
N ASN A 99 6.99 9.55 -1.21
CA ASN A 99 7.81 9.81 -0.01
C ASN A 99 6.90 10.28 1.14
N THR A 100 6.73 9.45 2.17
CA THR A 100 5.95 9.74 3.39
C THR A 100 6.86 10.27 4.49
N GLU A 101 6.30 10.87 5.55
CA GLU A 101 7.09 11.33 6.70
C GLU A 101 7.89 10.18 7.35
N GLU A 102 7.34 8.96 7.37
CA GLU A 102 8.03 7.76 7.87
C GLU A 102 9.26 7.40 7.06
N ASN A 103 9.23 7.66 5.76
CA ASN A 103 10.31 7.38 4.83
C ASN A 103 11.46 8.38 4.95
N LYS A 104 11.15 9.64 5.29
CA LYS A 104 12.18 10.68 5.53
C LYS A 104 13.17 10.29 6.63
N LYS A 105 12.83 9.37 7.55
CA LYS A 105 13.74 8.86 8.59
C LYS A 105 14.99 8.18 8.02
N TYR A 106 14.92 7.68 6.79
CA TYR A 106 16.04 7.02 6.11
C TYR A 106 16.86 7.96 5.22
N GLY A 107 16.49 9.25 5.14
CA GLY A 107 17.20 10.28 4.38
C GLY A 107 16.40 10.86 3.21
N SER A 108 16.94 11.91 2.58
CA SER A 108 16.23 12.71 1.59
C SER A 108 16.11 12.06 0.20
N ASN A 109 16.89 11.00 -0.09
CA ASN A 109 17.07 10.47 -1.44
C ASN A 109 16.77 8.97 -1.58
N ILE A 110 15.87 8.47 -0.75
CA ILE A 110 15.47 7.06 -0.75
C ILE A 110 14.49 6.73 -1.87
N TRP A 111 14.50 5.45 -2.28
CA TRP A 111 13.59 4.89 -3.25
C TRP A 111 12.88 3.69 -2.66
N GLU A 112 11.58 3.82 -2.41
CA GLU A 112 10.75 2.72 -1.96
C GLU A 112 9.89 2.19 -3.11
N PHE A 113 9.85 0.87 -3.25
CA PHE A 113 9.01 0.18 -4.23
C PHE A 113 8.15 -0.88 -3.55
N GLN A 114 6.90 -0.97 -4.01
CA GLN A 114 5.91 -1.90 -3.49
C GLN A 114 5.27 -2.71 -4.61
N HIS A 115 4.93 -3.96 -4.30
CA HIS A 115 4.09 -4.82 -5.13
C HIS A 115 3.18 -5.67 -4.25
N HIS A 116 1.93 -5.87 -4.65
CA HIS A 116 0.91 -6.52 -3.82
C HIS A 116 1.27 -7.96 -3.41
N SER A 117 1.92 -8.71 -4.31
CA SER A 117 2.38 -10.10 -4.09
C SER A 117 3.86 -10.23 -3.72
N PHE A 118 4.58 -9.13 -3.51
CA PHE A 118 6.00 -9.18 -3.12
C PHE A 118 6.12 -8.85 -1.63
N LYS A 119 6.17 -9.88 -0.79
CA LYS A 119 6.15 -9.76 0.67
C LYS A 119 7.22 -10.66 1.29
N HIS A 120 7.97 -10.16 2.26
CA HIS A 120 9.06 -10.86 2.93
C HIS A 120 8.60 -12.18 3.56
N ASN A 121 7.47 -12.17 4.27
CA ASN A 121 6.98 -13.33 5.01
C ASN A 121 6.10 -14.29 4.17
N ARG A 122 5.92 -14.00 2.88
CA ARG A 122 5.02 -14.76 1.98
C ARG A 122 5.65 -15.00 0.61
N PRO A 123 6.73 -15.80 0.55
CA PRO A 123 7.41 -16.11 -0.70
C PRO A 123 6.55 -16.96 -1.65
N ASP A 124 5.49 -17.60 -1.13
CA ASP A 124 4.46 -18.28 -1.93
C ASP A 124 3.71 -17.33 -2.89
N LEU A 125 3.64 -16.04 -2.58
CA LEU A 125 2.97 -15.07 -3.45
C LEU A 125 3.84 -14.66 -4.65
N LEU A 126 5.15 -14.94 -4.64
CA LEU A 126 6.06 -14.53 -5.70
C LEU A 126 5.70 -15.16 -7.05
N GLU A 127 5.04 -16.33 -7.06
CA GLU A 127 4.60 -16.98 -8.29
C GLU A 127 3.55 -16.15 -9.05
N LYS A 128 2.77 -15.33 -8.33
CA LYS A 128 1.74 -14.46 -8.91
C LYS A 128 2.34 -13.25 -9.64
N ILE A 129 3.62 -12.96 -9.42
CA ILE A 129 4.30 -11.82 -10.06
C ILE A 129 4.64 -12.22 -11.50
N LYS A 130 3.86 -11.69 -12.46
CA LYS A 130 4.05 -11.95 -13.89
C LYS A 130 4.50 -10.70 -14.62
N ARG A 131 5.24 -10.90 -15.71
CA ARG A 131 5.71 -9.82 -16.58
C ARG A 131 4.53 -9.24 -17.35
N LYS A 132 4.36 -7.92 -17.33
CA LYS A 132 3.39 -7.22 -18.18
C LYS A 132 3.74 -7.46 -19.65
N PRO A 133 2.75 -7.77 -20.51
CA PRO A 133 2.99 -7.87 -21.95
C PRO A 133 3.57 -6.55 -22.45
N PRO A 134 4.52 -6.57 -23.40
CA PRO A 134 4.98 -5.34 -24.02
C PRO A 134 3.78 -4.64 -24.64
N LEU A 135 3.51 -3.41 -24.21
CA LEU A 135 2.57 -2.53 -24.89
C LEU A 135 3.05 -2.44 -26.33
N LYS A 136 2.27 -2.96 -27.31
CA LYS A 136 2.58 -2.79 -28.73
C LYS A 136 2.68 -1.28 -28.97
N SER A 137 3.89 -0.82 -29.26
CA SER A 137 4.17 0.59 -29.56
C SER A 137 3.36 0.98 -30.79
N ARG A 138 2.35 1.84 -30.61
CA ARG A 138 1.68 2.56 -31.68
C ARG A 138 2.56 3.76 -32.03
N MET A 139 3.47 3.61 -32.99
CA MET A 139 3.93 4.69 -33.87
C MET A 139 4.88 4.14 -34.95
N GLU A 140 4.42 4.07 -36.20
CA GLU A 140 5.22 4.41 -37.39
C GLU A 140 4.26 4.58 -38.58
N MET A 141 3.90 5.84 -38.85
CA MET A 141 3.50 6.28 -40.18
C MET A 141 4.77 6.68 -40.93
N SER A 142 5.08 5.96 -41.99
CA SER A 142 5.72 6.53 -43.17
C SER A 142 5.21 5.81 -44.41
N VAL A 143 4.79 6.64 -45.36
CA VAL A 143 4.08 6.37 -46.60
C VAL A 143 4.99 5.60 -47.58
N GLU A 144 4.49 4.55 -48.23
CA GLU A 144 4.31 4.47 -49.71
C GLU A 144 4.07 3.04 -50.22
N SER A 145 3.12 2.92 -51.15
CA SER A 145 2.81 1.83 -52.09
C SER A 145 2.06 0.56 -51.61
N GLY A 146 0.77 0.51 -51.98
CA GLY A 146 0.14 -0.67 -52.57
C GLY A 146 -0.58 -1.69 -51.65
N THR A 147 -1.90 -1.80 -51.84
CA THR A 147 -2.87 -2.82 -51.38
C THR A 147 -3.62 -2.55 -50.06
N PRO A 148 -4.96 -2.31 -50.10
CA PRO A 148 -5.78 -2.14 -48.91
C PRO A 148 -6.52 -3.44 -48.59
N THR A 149 -5.96 -4.30 -47.74
CA THR A 149 -6.75 -5.42 -47.17
C THR A 149 -6.42 -5.73 -45.70
N GLY A 150 -5.37 -5.12 -45.12
CA GLY A 150 -5.00 -5.35 -43.72
C GLY A 150 -5.66 -4.41 -42.69
N GLY A 151 -6.07 -3.20 -43.07
CA GLY A 151 -6.45 -2.14 -42.11
C GLY A 151 -7.67 -2.39 -41.23
N MET A 152 -8.64 -3.17 -41.70
CA MET A 152 -9.95 -3.31 -41.03
C MET A 152 -9.93 -4.12 -39.73
N MET A 153 -8.99 -5.06 -39.57
CA MET A 153 -8.87 -5.86 -38.34
C MET A 153 -8.29 -5.05 -37.17
N TYR A 154 -7.28 -4.21 -37.44
CA TYR A 154 -6.60 -3.43 -36.41
C TYR A 154 -7.46 -2.28 -35.88
N GLU A 155 -8.31 -1.71 -36.73
CA GLU A 155 -9.25 -0.66 -36.37
C GLU A 155 -10.38 -1.21 -35.48
N SER A 156 -10.92 -2.39 -35.82
CA SER A 156 -11.92 -3.08 -34.97
C SER A 156 -11.37 -3.46 -33.59
N GLU A 157 -10.13 -3.95 -33.51
CA GLU A 157 -9.48 -4.32 -32.25
C GLU A 157 -9.17 -3.07 -31.39
N LEU A 158 -8.83 -1.94 -32.02
CA LEU A 158 -8.65 -0.66 -31.33
C LEU A 158 -9.97 -0.12 -30.77
N TYR A 159 -11.05 -0.18 -31.54
CA TYR A 159 -12.37 0.24 -31.10
C TYR A 159 -12.86 -0.59 -29.91
N ALA A 160 -12.70 -1.92 -29.97
CA ALA A 160 -13.04 -2.82 -28.87
C ALA A 160 -12.27 -2.49 -27.58
N LEU A 161 -10.96 -2.23 -27.68
CA LEU A 161 -10.14 -1.84 -26.52
C LEU A 161 -10.54 -0.47 -25.96
N THR A 162 -10.90 0.49 -26.83
CA THR A 162 -11.40 1.79 -26.37
C THR A 162 -12.75 1.69 -25.66
N GLU A 163 -13.63 0.81 -26.12
CA GLU A 163 -14.90 0.53 -25.43
C GLU A 163 -14.67 -0.13 -24.07
N GLU A 164 -13.77 -1.10 -23.97
CA GLU A 164 -13.45 -1.76 -22.71
C GLU A 164 -12.86 -0.77 -21.68
N LEU A 165 -11.93 0.09 -22.10
CA LEU A 165 -11.40 1.16 -21.26
C LEU A 165 -12.49 2.15 -20.84
N GLN A 166 -13.38 2.52 -21.75
CA GLN A 166 -14.50 3.42 -21.44
C GLN A 166 -15.46 2.80 -20.41
N VAL A 167 -15.75 1.50 -20.52
CA VAL A 167 -16.54 0.75 -19.54
C VAL A 167 -15.85 0.74 -18.19
N GLN A 168 -14.53 0.49 -18.15
CA GLN A 168 -13.76 0.49 -16.90
C GLN A 168 -13.77 1.87 -16.22
N VAL A 169 -13.61 2.95 -16.99
CA VAL A 169 -13.70 4.33 -16.50
C VAL A 169 -15.10 4.63 -15.96
N ASN A 170 -16.15 4.18 -16.65
CA ASN A 170 -17.53 4.37 -16.19
C ASN A 170 -17.80 3.62 -14.88
N LEU A 171 -17.30 2.40 -14.73
CA LEU A 171 -17.43 1.62 -13.48
C LEU A 171 -16.66 2.26 -12.31
N LEU A 172 -15.44 2.73 -12.55
CA LEU A 172 -14.67 3.47 -11.55
C LEU A 172 -15.39 4.76 -11.15
N THR A 173 -15.95 5.48 -12.11
CA THR A 173 -16.75 6.69 -11.87
C THR A 173 -17.97 6.37 -11.01
N GLN A 174 -18.68 5.28 -11.31
CA GLN A 174 -19.82 4.82 -10.52
C GLN A 174 -19.41 4.45 -9.10
N SER A 175 -18.33 3.69 -8.91
CA SER A 175 -17.80 3.31 -7.60
C SER A 175 -17.40 4.55 -6.78
N ASN A 176 -16.73 5.52 -7.39
CA ASN A 176 -16.35 6.77 -6.74
C ASN A 176 -17.58 7.59 -6.33
N ASN A 177 -18.60 7.63 -7.17
CA ASN A 177 -19.86 8.28 -6.83
C ASN A 177 -20.55 7.60 -5.64
N GLN A 178 -20.57 6.27 -5.58
CA GLN A 178 -21.10 5.52 -4.44
C GLN A 178 -20.37 5.86 -3.14
N VAL A 179 -19.04 5.83 -3.14
CA VAL A 179 -18.22 6.20 -1.97
C VAL A 179 -18.52 7.63 -1.54
N THR A 180 -18.63 8.55 -2.49
CA THR A 180 -18.98 9.95 -2.21
C THR A 180 -20.36 10.08 -1.56
N THR A 181 -21.36 9.31 -2.02
CA THR A 181 -22.68 9.27 -1.39
C THR A 181 -22.63 8.75 0.04
N TYR A 182 -21.89 7.67 0.30
CA TYR A 182 -21.73 7.13 1.65
C TYR A 182 -21.04 8.12 2.60
N LEU A 183 -19.98 8.79 2.14
CA LEU A 183 -19.29 9.81 2.94
C LEU A 183 -20.22 10.97 3.30
N ASN A 184 -21.06 11.42 2.35
CA ASN A 184 -22.04 12.47 2.62
C ASN A 184 -23.12 12.03 3.61
N GLN A 185 -23.59 10.78 3.53
CA GLN A 185 -24.56 10.24 4.49
C GLN A 185 -23.96 10.15 5.89
N LEU A 186 -22.74 9.64 5.99
CA LEU A 186 -22.04 9.51 7.26
C LEU A 186 -21.77 10.87 7.89
N SER A 187 -21.33 11.85 7.09
CA SER A 187 -21.14 13.24 7.53
C SER A 187 -22.43 13.84 8.10
N LYS A 188 -23.57 13.66 7.42
CA LYS A 188 -24.88 14.10 7.94
C LYS A 188 -25.24 13.41 9.26
N HIS A 189 -24.96 12.12 9.39
CA HIS A 189 -25.21 11.39 10.63
C HIS A 189 -24.36 11.91 11.80
N TYR A 190 -23.09 12.20 11.55
CA TYR A 190 -22.22 12.82 12.56
C TYR A 190 -22.70 14.21 12.99
N GLN A 191 -23.13 15.04 12.04
CA GLN A 191 -23.71 16.35 12.35
C GLN A 191 -24.95 16.21 13.23
N TYR A 192 -25.87 15.31 12.86
CA TYR A 192 -27.08 15.06 13.64
C TYR A 192 -26.79 14.61 15.08
N MET A 193 -25.90 13.63 15.27
CA MET A 193 -25.53 13.19 16.62
C MET A 193 -24.84 14.28 17.43
N SER A 194 -23.99 15.10 16.79
CA SER A 194 -23.32 16.22 17.45
C SER A 194 -24.34 17.25 17.96
N ASP A 195 -25.35 17.56 17.15
CA ASP A 195 -26.43 18.47 17.55
C ASP A 195 -27.25 17.89 18.71
N GLU A 196 -27.55 16.58 18.67
CA GLU A 196 -28.28 15.91 19.74
C GLU A 196 -27.49 15.93 21.07
N ILE A 197 -26.19 15.65 21.03
CA ILE A 197 -25.30 15.74 22.20
C ILE A 197 -25.28 17.17 22.76
N ASN A 198 -25.20 18.17 21.88
CA ASN A 198 -25.22 19.57 22.30
C ASN A 198 -26.55 19.96 22.95
N ASN A 199 -27.67 19.45 22.43
CA ASN A 199 -28.99 19.69 23.02
C ASN A 199 -29.13 19.01 24.39
N LEU A 200 -28.72 17.74 24.51
CA LEU A 200 -28.71 17.03 25.79
C LEU A 200 -27.84 17.76 26.83
N LYS A 201 -26.66 18.23 26.42
CA LYS A 201 -25.77 19.01 27.29
C LYS A 201 -26.43 20.29 27.80
N LYS A 202 -27.14 21.04 26.94
CA LYS A 202 -27.89 22.23 27.36
C LYS A 202 -29.00 21.88 28.36
N ASN A 203 -29.76 20.81 28.10
CA ASN A 203 -30.83 20.38 28.99
C ASN A 203 -30.30 19.99 30.37
N MET A 204 -29.18 19.26 30.44
CA MET A 204 -28.52 18.92 31.70
C MET A 204 -28.05 20.17 32.45
N GLN A 205 -27.44 21.14 31.76
CA GLN A 205 -27.02 22.40 32.37
C GLN A 205 -28.21 23.17 32.97
N THR A 206 -29.35 23.19 32.27
CA THR A 206 -30.58 23.81 32.79
C THR A 206 -31.08 23.08 34.04
N GLN A 207 -31.05 21.74 34.04
CA GLN A 207 -31.43 20.95 35.23
C GLN A 207 -30.48 21.21 36.42
N ASP A 208 -29.17 21.29 36.17
CA ASP A 208 -28.18 21.61 37.21
C ASP A 208 -28.40 23.02 37.79
N GLN A 209 -28.72 24.00 36.95
CA GLN A 209 -29.07 25.36 37.39
C GLN A 209 -30.33 25.37 38.25
N LEU A 210 -31.39 24.70 37.82
CA LEU A 210 -32.63 24.59 38.59
C LEU A 210 -32.41 23.87 39.94
N MET A 211 -31.61 22.80 39.96
CA MET A 211 -31.26 22.15 41.21
C MET A 211 -30.47 23.08 42.14
N ALA A 212 -29.51 23.84 41.61
CA ALA A 212 -28.75 24.81 42.40
C ALA A 212 -29.66 25.90 43.01
N GLU A 213 -30.62 26.42 42.24
CA GLU A 213 -31.62 27.38 42.74
C GLU A 213 -32.50 26.78 43.84
N MET A 214 -32.96 25.54 43.67
CA MET A 214 -33.75 24.83 44.68
C MET A 214 -32.95 24.63 45.98
N PHE A 215 -31.68 24.23 45.89
CA PHE A 215 -30.80 24.11 47.05
C PHE A 215 -30.62 25.45 47.78
N GLN A 216 -30.38 26.54 47.03
CA GLN A 216 -30.28 27.87 47.62
C GLN A 216 -31.57 28.31 48.31
N TYR A 217 -32.72 28.00 47.74
CA TYR A 217 -34.02 28.32 48.34
C TYR A 217 -34.24 27.55 49.65
N VAL A 218 -33.93 26.25 49.70
CA VAL A 218 -34.08 25.43 50.91
C VAL A 218 -33.16 25.94 52.03
N ILE A 219 -31.88 26.20 51.73
CA ILE A 219 -30.92 26.76 52.70
C ILE A 219 -31.37 28.16 53.18
N GLY A 220 -31.92 28.98 52.29
CA GLY A 220 -32.41 30.32 52.62
C GLY A 220 -33.64 30.33 53.53
N GLN A 221 -34.45 29.27 53.52
CA GLN A 221 -35.61 29.12 54.41
C GLN A 221 -35.22 28.67 55.82
N GLU A 222 -34.22 27.79 55.96
CA GLU A 222 -33.71 27.37 57.29
C GLU A 222 -33.11 28.53 58.09
N ASN A 223 -32.46 29.49 57.42
CA ASN A 223 -31.84 30.65 58.08
C ASN A 223 -32.82 31.76 58.52
N LYS A 224 -34.10 31.70 58.13
CA LYS A 224 -35.13 32.68 58.52
C LYS A 224 -36.00 32.23 59.69
N GLY A 225 -35.82 30.99 60.16
CA GLY A 225 -36.61 30.36 61.23
C GLY A 225 -35.98 30.36 62.62
N VAL A 226 -34.91 31.13 62.85
CA VAL A 226 -34.22 31.28 64.15
C VAL A 226 -34.33 32.72 64.64
#